data_AF-A0A7Z9R589-F1
#
_entry.id   AF-A0A7Z9R589-F1
#
_cell.length_a   1.000
_cell.length_b   1.000
_cell.length_c   1.000
_cell.angle_alpha   90.00
_cell.angle_beta   90.00
_cell.angle_gamma   90.00
#
_symmetry.space_group_name_H-M   'P 1'
#
loop_
_entity.id
_entity.type
_entity.pdbx_description
1 polymer ?
#
loop_
_entity_poly.entity_id
_entity_poly.type
_entity_poly.pdbx_seq_one_letter_code
_entity_poly.pdbx_strand_id
1 'polypeptide(L)' 'MEKISSLESAFTGPQGSLFLQVSYTQIRSFHAVASTGGFTAASKVLHVGQPTITGQVRALEDFYGVELFYRR' A
#
# COMPACT_ATOMS: atom_id res chain seq x y z
N MET A 1 1.15 -32.60 16.90
CA MET A 1 -0.17 -32.62 16.24
C MET A 1 -1.14 -32.13 17.31
N GLU A 2 -1.50 -30.84 17.41
CA GLU A 2 -2.73 -30.34 16.75
C GLU A 2 -2.99 -28.82 16.90
N LYS A 3 -2.05 -27.96 17.32
CA LYS A 3 -2.41 -26.56 17.72
C LYS A 3 -1.68 -25.39 17.07
N ILE A 4 -1.13 -25.57 15.87
CA ILE A 4 -0.58 -24.45 15.07
C ILE A 4 -1.49 -24.09 13.89
N SER A 5 -2.45 -24.95 13.50
CA SER A 5 -3.26 -24.72 12.28
C SER A 5 -4.44 -23.75 12.43
N SER A 6 -4.70 -23.19 13.63
CA SER A 6 -5.91 -22.38 13.87
C SER A 6 -5.65 -20.87 14.02
N LEU A 7 -4.39 -20.43 13.92
CA LEU A 7 -4.00 -19.01 14.01
C LEU A 7 -3.52 -18.43 12.67
N GLU A 8 -3.32 -19.26 11.64
CA GLU A 8 -3.01 -18.76 10.27
C GLU A 8 -4.26 -18.29 9.51
N SER A 9 -5.46 -18.62 9.99
CA SER A 9 -6.72 -18.31 9.30
C SER A 9 -7.16 -16.85 9.38
N ALA A 10 -6.42 -15.97 10.06
CA ALA A 10 -6.76 -14.56 10.20
C ALA A 10 -5.90 -13.62 9.34
N PHE A 11 -4.81 -14.10 8.72
CA PHE A 11 -3.99 -13.30 7.83
C PHE A 11 -4.32 -13.63 6.37
N THR A 12 -5.37 -12.98 5.85
CA THR A 12 -5.69 -12.98 4.42
C THR A 12 -4.73 -12.07 3.66
N GLY A 13 -3.42 -12.34 3.77
CA GLY A 13 -2.43 -11.83 2.83
C GLY A 13 -2.43 -12.71 1.57
N PRO A 14 -1.92 -12.21 0.43
CA PRO A 14 -1.85 -13.00 -0.80
C PRO A 14 -0.90 -14.20 -0.60
N GLN A 15 -1.49 -15.39 -0.45
CA GLN A 15 -0.84 -16.70 -0.22
C GLN A 15 -0.01 -17.21 -1.43
N GLY A 16 0.68 -16.33 -2.17
CA GLY A 16 1.30 -16.72 -3.43
C GLY A 16 2.45 -15.86 -3.97
N SER A 17 3.02 -14.92 -3.21
CA SER A 17 4.20 -14.19 -3.67
C SER A 17 5.35 -14.36 -2.70
N LEU A 18 6.34 -15.15 -3.10
CA LEU A 18 7.55 -15.46 -2.35
C LEU A 18 8.43 -14.22 -2.05
N PHE A 19 8.07 -13.02 -2.52
CA PHE A 19 8.68 -11.75 -2.13
C PHE A 19 7.63 -10.62 -2.12
N LEU A 20 6.89 -10.49 -1.02
CA LEU A 20 6.10 -9.29 -0.75
C LEU A 20 6.96 -8.30 0.04
N GLN A 21 7.72 -7.47 -0.67
CA GLN A 21 8.51 -6.42 -0.05
C GLN A 21 7.90 -5.06 -0.37
N VAL A 22 7.59 -4.30 0.68
CA VAL A 22 7.22 -2.90 0.54
C VAL A 22 8.43 -2.12 0.02
N SER A 23 8.26 -1.45 -1.11
CA SER A 23 9.29 -0.62 -1.73
C SER A 23 9.32 0.77 -1.11
N TYR A 24 10.53 1.36 -1.01
CA TYR A 24 10.71 2.76 -0.64
C TYR A 24 9.84 3.70 -1.49
N THR A 25 9.64 3.40 -2.77
CA THR A 25 8.80 4.21 -3.66
C THR A 25 7.35 4.26 -3.19
N GLN A 26 6.83 3.15 -2.65
CA GLN A 26 5.47 3.07 -2.15
C GLN A 26 5.29 3.89 -0.88
N ILE A 27 6.20 3.74 0.08
CA ILE A 27 6.20 4.54 1.32
C ILE A 27 6.37 6.03 1.01
N ARG A 28 7.27 6.38 0.09
CA ARG A 28 7.47 7.77 -0.37
C ARG A 28 6.21 8.34 -1.00
N SER A 29 5.52 7.58 -1.84
CA SER A 29 4.25 7.99 -2.45
C SER A 29 3.16 8.18 -1.39
N PHE A 30 3.01 7.25 -0.45
CA PHE A 30 2.07 7.37 0.67
C PHE A 30 2.34 8.62 1.51
N HIS A 31 3.59 8.80 1.97
CA HIS A 31 3.99 9.95 2.77
C HIS A 31 3.72 11.28 2.05
N ALA A 32 3.99 11.34 0.74
CA ALA A 32 3.73 12.54 -0.03
C ALA A 32 2.23 12.87 -0.11
N VAL A 33 1.37 11.88 -0.39
CA VAL A 33 -0.09 12.11 -0.44
C VAL A 33 -0.62 12.57 0.92
N ALA A 34 -0.15 11.95 2.00
CA ALA A 34 -0.51 12.35 3.36
C ALA A 34 -0.04 13.79 3.69
N SER A 35 1.18 14.14 3.28
CA SER A 35 1.77 15.46 3.54
C SER A 35 1.12 16.57 2.72
N THR A 36 0.74 16.29 1.47
CA THR A 36 0.16 17.30 0.56
C THR A 36 -1.37 17.33 0.58
N GLY A 37 -2.02 16.40 1.27
CA GLY A 37 -3.48 16.28 1.34
C GLY A 37 -4.14 15.83 0.04
N GLY A 38 -3.40 15.23 -0.90
CA GLY A 38 -4.00 14.75 -2.14
C GLY A 38 -3.01 14.30 -3.23
N PHE A 39 -3.48 13.41 -4.10
CA PHE A 39 -2.68 12.76 -5.14
C PHE A 39 -2.12 13.74 -6.19
N THR A 40 -2.89 14.74 -6.58
CA THR A 40 -2.46 15.75 -7.57
C THR A 40 -1.44 16.74 -6.99
N ALA A 41 -1.47 17.00 -5.68
CA ALA A 41 -0.46 17.83 -5.03
C ALA A 41 0.84 17.02 -4.83
N ALA A 42 0.72 15.75 -4.46
CA ALA A 42 1.85 14.84 -4.31
C ALA A 42 2.60 14.61 -5.63
N SER A 43 1.89 14.53 -6.76
CA SER A 43 2.53 14.38 -8.09
C SER A 43 3.45 15.54 -8.44
N LYS A 44 3.03 16.77 -8.10
CA LYS A 44 3.85 17.99 -8.27
C LYS A 44 5.08 17.98 -7.38
N VAL A 45 4.94 17.58 -6.10
CA VAL A 45 6.06 17.51 -5.17
C VAL A 45 7.07 16.43 -5.56
N LEU A 46 6.57 15.25 -5.94
CA LEU A 46 7.42 14.11 -6.26
C LEU A 46 7.93 14.09 -7.70
N HIS A 47 7.48 15.02 -8.56
CA HIS A 47 7.80 15.12 -9.98
C HIS A 47 7.54 13.80 -10.75
N VAL A 48 6.44 13.13 -10.42
CA VAL A 48 6.01 11.88 -11.08
C VAL A 48 4.54 11.98 -11.48
N GLY A 49 4.12 11.16 -12.43
CA GLY A 49 2.72 11.10 -12.82
C GLY A 49 1.81 10.72 -11.65
N GLN A 50 0.64 11.34 -11.56
CA GLN A 50 -0.41 10.94 -10.61
C GLN A 50 -0.73 9.43 -10.71
N PRO A 51 -0.84 8.80 -11.91
CA PRO A 51 -1.10 7.36 -12.01
C PRO A 51 -0.04 6.52 -11.30
N THR A 52 1.22 6.94 -11.32
CA THR A 52 2.31 6.27 -10.61
C THR A 52 2.06 6.30 -9.11
N ILE A 53 1.76 7.46 -8.53
CA ILE A 53 1.49 7.60 -7.09
C ILE A 53 0.26 6.79 -6.70
N THR A 54 -0.83 6.88 -7.47
CA THR A 54 -2.05 6.10 -7.22
C THR A 54 -1.77 4.59 -7.24
N GLY A 55 -0.99 4.10 -8.20
CA GLY A 55 -0.61 2.69 -8.27
C GLY A 55 0.28 2.25 -7.11
N GLN A 56 1.23 3.09 -6.69
CA GLN A 56 2.10 2.81 -5.55
C GLN A 56 1.35 2.76 -4.22
N VAL A 57 0.40 3.67 -4.00
CA VAL A 57 -0.47 3.67 -2.82
C VAL A 57 -1.42 2.48 -2.84
N ARG A 58 -2.05 2.20 -3.99
CA ARG A 58 -2.95 1.04 -4.13
C ARG A 58 -2.23 -0.28 -3.85
N ALA A 59 -0.99 -0.43 -4.30
CA ALA A 59 -0.22 -1.62 -3.99
C ALA A 59 0.06 -1.79 -2.49
N LEU A 60 0.16 -0.69 -1.72
CA LEU A 60 0.23 -0.77 -0.25
C LEU A 60 -1.13 -1.16 0.36
N GLU A 61 -2.21 -0.56 -0.13
CA GLU A 61 -3.57 -0.87 0.30
C GLU A 61 -3.88 -2.36 0.09
N ASP A 62 -3.59 -2.88 -1.11
CA ASP A 62 -3.77 -4.29 -1.47
C ASP A 62 -2.88 -5.22 -0.64
N PHE A 63 -1.64 -4.81 -0.33
CA PHE A 63 -0.71 -5.61 0.45
C PHE A 63 -1.13 -5.75 1.92
N TYR A 64 -1.56 -4.65 2.53
CA TYR A 64 -1.97 -4.63 3.93
C TYR A 64 -3.46 -4.95 4.12
N GLY A 65 -4.24 -5.00 3.04
CA GLY A 65 -5.69 -5.21 3.10
C GLY A 65 -6.43 -4.04 3.77
N VAL A 66 -5.91 -2.82 3.66
CA VAL A 66 -6.47 -1.61 4.30
C VAL A 66 -6.64 -0.48 3.30
N GLU A 67 -7.61 0.39 3.53
CA GLU A 67 -7.73 1.66 2.81
C GLU A 67 -6.86 2.72 3.50
N LEU A 68 -5.89 3.31 2.78
CA LEU A 68 -4.96 4.29 3.33
C LEU A 68 -5.49 5.72 3.19
N PHE A 69 -6.32 5.99 2.18
CA PHE A 69 -6.92 7.31 1.97
C PHE A 69 -8.39 7.20 1.57
N TYR A 70 -9.24 7.87 2.35
CA TYR A 70 -10.66 7.98 2.06
C TYR A 70 -10.91 8.88 0.84
N ARG A 71 -11.67 8.37 -0.13
CA ARG A 71 -12.09 9.12 -1.33
C ARG A 71 -13.60 9.32 -1.25
N ARG A 72 -14.04 10.57 -1.13
CA ARG A 72 -15.46 10.93 -1.09
C ARG A 72 -16.00 11.20 -2.49
#